data_AF-A0A2V7L188-F1
#
_entry.id   AF-A0A2V7L188-F1
#
_cell.length_a   1.000
_cell.length_b   1.000
_cell.length_c   1.000
_cell.angle_alpha   90.00
_cell.angle_beta   90.00
_cell.angle_gamma   90.00
#
_symmetry.space_group_name_H-M   'P 1'
#
loop_
_entity.id
_entity.type
_entity.pdbx_description
1 polymer ?
#
loop_
_entity_poly.entity_id
_entity_poly.type
_entity_poly.pdbx_seq_one_letter_code
_entity_poly.pdbx_strand_id
1 'polypeptide(L)'
;MRFSNLRNALLAALTVWGCSQRDDALRPDSPLYQFTQGQAVQTTTTVTVHSAANNFSSSVGTKAINSTGTIVSSPGTLDASGDNTIYWNVAFSGGPTGWVSGVFLAPSSGGTPGTDRYVSPTGSSSNSGTQSSPWSLQWAFDPTNTTLQAGDVVWLLPGTYGPDIDFTADKSGAAGNPIVYRQHSSGHAIVDGRIRVHGNYLTFWGFEVMQSDPLTHDAADWYDVESYGHDLKYINLVIHDASKSGIIVYWPTGPTEIYGCVIYNNGLDNNLRAKLEHDGDRTDRRERHL
;
A
#
# COMPACT_ATOMS: atom_id res chain seq x y z
N MET A 1 -64.83 -28.73 -24.12
CA MET A 1 -64.13 -29.27 -22.92
C MET A 1 -62.91 -28.39 -22.65
N ARG A 2 -62.51 -28.24 -21.37
CA ARG A 2 -61.20 -27.80 -20.78
C ARG A 2 -60.20 -27.05 -21.70
N PHE A 3 -59.78 -25.80 -21.42
CA PHE A 3 -58.85 -25.34 -20.35
C PHE A 3 -57.48 -26.07 -20.35
N SER A 4 -56.30 -25.44 -20.16
CA SER A 4 -55.89 -24.02 -19.95
C SER A 4 -54.71 -23.66 -20.93
N ASN A 5 -53.71 -22.77 -20.80
CA ASN A 5 -53.07 -21.86 -19.80
C ASN A 5 -52.69 -20.53 -20.55
N LEU A 6 -52.30 -19.34 -20.02
CA LEU A 6 -51.44 -18.83 -18.91
C LEU A 6 -49.91 -18.89 -19.17
N ARG A 7 -49.09 -17.83 -19.02
CA ARG A 7 -49.31 -16.35 -18.87
C ARG A 7 -47.98 -15.56 -19.01
N ASN A 8 -48.03 -14.22 -18.95
CA ASN A 8 -46.92 -13.23 -18.92
C ASN A 8 -46.12 -13.09 -20.23
N ALA A 9 -45.95 -11.93 -20.91
CA ALA A 9 -46.07 -10.50 -20.63
C ALA A 9 -44.84 -9.79 -19.99
N LEU A 10 -44.12 -9.03 -20.82
CA LEU A 10 -43.67 -7.67 -20.52
C LEU A 10 -43.59 -6.85 -21.83
N LEU A 11 -43.85 -5.54 -21.75
CA LEU A 11 -43.83 -4.59 -22.86
C LEU A 11 -42.89 -3.43 -22.51
N ALA A 12 -42.40 -2.72 -23.53
CA ALA A 12 -41.59 -1.50 -23.47
C ALA A 12 -40.14 -1.64 -22.99
N ALA A 13 -39.21 -1.46 -23.93
CA ALA A 13 -37.83 -1.06 -23.71
C ALA A 13 -37.48 0.01 -24.75
N LEU A 14 -37.87 1.27 -24.49
CA LEU A 14 -37.65 2.42 -25.36
C LEU A 14 -37.19 3.60 -24.51
N THR A 15 -35.99 4.13 -24.78
CA THR A 15 -35.30 5.20 -24.02
C THR A 15 -35.06 4.88 -22.54
N VAL A 16 -33.97 5.30 -21.89
CA VAL A 16 -32.95 6.31 -22.25
C VAL A 16 -31.54 5.70 -22.24
N TRP A 17 -30.71 6.09 -23.20
CA TRP A 17 -29.24 6.05 -23.08
C TRP A 17 -28.73 7.48 -23.15
N GLY A 18 -27.80 7.88 -22.29
CA GLY A 18 -27.04 9.13 -22.46
C GLY A 18 -27.37 10.33 -21.55
N CYS A 19 -27.93 10.16 -20.34
CA CYS A 19 -27.80 11.19 -19.30
C CYS A 19 -27.99 10.66 -17.85
N SER A 20 -26.89 10.28 -17.19
CA SER A 20 -26.63 10.46 -15.74
C SER A 20 -25.28 9.82 -15.40
N GLN A 21 -24.24 10.64 -15.27
CA GLN A 21 -22.97 10.29 -14.59
C GLN A 21 -22.27 11.53 -13.99
N ARG A 22 -22.88 12.73 -14.09
CA ARG A 22 -22.39 13.95 -13.41
C ARG A 22 -23.17 14.29 -12.14
N ASP A 23 -24.42 13.84 -12.05
CA ASP A 23 -25.30 14.16 -10.92
C ASP A 23 -25.13 13.14 -9.78
N ASP A 24 -24.75 11.90 -10.10
CA ASP A 24 -24.40 10.86 -9.11
C ASP A 24 -23.24 11.29 -8.19
N ALA A 25 -22.34 12.18 -8.65
CA ALA A 25 -21.26 12.72 -7.84
C ALA A 25 -21.74 13.60 -6.66
N LEU A 26 -22.99 14.06 -6.68
CA LEU A 26 -23.59 14.91 -5.64
C LEU A 26 -24.65 14.18 -4.79
N ARG A 27 -24.91 12.90 -5.06
CA ARG A 27 -25.90 12.12 -4.30
C ARG A 27 -25.28 11.69 -2.95
N PRO A 28 -25.93 11.92 -1.80
CA PRO A 28 -25.29 11.79 -0.48
C PRO A 28 -24.97 10.35 -0.05
N ASP A 29 -25.51 9.34 -0.72
CA ASP A 29 -25.19 7.92 -0.52
C ASP A 29 -24.11 7.39 -1.48
N SER A 30 -23.61 8.21 -2.41
CA SER A 30 -22.61 7.81 -3.40
C SER A 30 -21.27 7.38 -2.78
N PRO A 31 -20.54 6.44 -3.42
CA PRO A 31 -19.33 5.83 -2.86
C PRO A 31 -18.18 6.81 -2.57
N LEU A 32 -18.22 8.01 -3.16
CA LEU A 32 -17.26 9.09 -2.88
C LEU A 32 -17.36 9.65 -1.45
N TYR A 33 -18.49 9.44 -0.77
CA TYR A 33 -18.77 9.92 0.60
C TYR A 33 -18.98 8.76 1.60
N GLN A 34 -18.55 7.55 1.21
CA GLN A 34 -18.56 6.36 2.07
C GLN A 34 -17.17 6.12 2.65
N PHE A 35 -17.08 5.96 3.98
CA PHE A 35 -15.81 5.75 4.68
C PHE A 35 -15.83 4.51 5.60
N THR A 36 -14.67 3.90 5.84
CA THR A 36 -14.52 2.76 6.75
C THR A 36 -14.11 3.22 8.16
N GLN A 37 -14.40 2.40 9.18
CA GLN A 37 -13.94 2.68 10.54
C GLN A 37 -12.40 2.66 10.59
N GLY A 38 -11.79 3.64 11.26
CA GLY A 38 -10.34 3.80 11.30
C GLY A 38 -9.73 4.51 10.09
N GLN A 39 -10.52 4.84 9.06
CA GLN A 39 -10.04 5.60 7.91
C GLN A 39 -9.64 7.03 8.31
N ALA A 40 -8.49 7.48 7.81
CA ALA A 40 -8.07 8.88 7.92
C ALA A 40 -8.82 9.74 6.89
N VAL A 41 -9.37 10.86 7.36
CA VAL A 41 -10.11 11.84 6.55
C VAL A 41 -9.63 13.26 6.83
N GLN A 42 -9.83 14.14 5.84
CA GLN A 42 -9.57 15.57 5.92
C GLN A 42 -10.80 16.37 5.51
N THR A 43 -10.96 17.56 6.09
CA THR A 43 -12.04 18.48 5.74
C THR A 43 -11.75 19.20 4.42
N THR A 44 -12.68 19.14 3.47
CA THR A 44 -12.55 19.81 2.15
C THR A 44 -12.91 21.30 2.21
N THR A 45 -13.45 21.75 3.35
CA THR A 45 -13.80 23.14 3.67
C THR A 45 -13.72 23.35 5.19
N THR A 46 -14.00 24.56 5.69
CA THR A 46 -14.22 24.77 7.13
C THR A 46 -15.58 24.19 7.52
N VAL A 47 -15.60 23.28 8.51
CA VAL A 47 -16.79 22.54 8.95
C VAL A 47 -17.15 22.83 10.40
N THR A 48 -18.45 22.85 10.69
CA THR A 48 -18.98 22.71 12.05
C THR A 48 -18.95 21.23 12.44
N VAL A 49 -18.51 20.94 13.66
CA VAL A 49 -18.60 19.60 14.27
C VAL A 49 -19.81 19.59 15.20
N HIS A 50 -20.70 18.62 15.05
CA HIS A 50 -22.00 18.57 15.71
C HIS A 50 -22.08 17.47 16.78
N SER A 51 -22.95 17.65 17.77
CA SER A 51 -23.17 16.67 18.86
C SER A 51 -23.95 15.42 18.42
N ALA A 52 -24.73 15.50 17.35
CA ALA A 52 -25.45 14.38 16.76
C ALA A 52 -25.38 14.39 15.22
N ALA A 53 -25.82 13.30 14.60
CA ALA A 53 -25.84 13.10 13.15
C ALA A 53 -26.96 13.90 12.43
N ASN A 54 -27.02 15.22 12.66
CA ASN A 54 -27.90 16.15 11.97
C ASN A 54 -27.41 17.60 12.12
N ASN A 55 -27.72 18.42 11.12
CA ASN A 55 -27.24 19.80 11.00
C ASN A 55 -27.82 20.75 12.09
N PHE A 56 -28.97 20.39 12.67
CA PHE A 56 -29.66 21.19 13.69
C PHE A 56 -29.15 20.95 15.11
N SER A 57 -28.33 19.92 15.34
CA SER A 57 -27.78 19.60 16.66
C SER A 57 -26.61 20.53 17.05
N SER A 58 -26.46 20.75 18.35
CA SER A 58 -25.50 21.71 18.93
C SER A 58 -24.08 21.52 18.39
N SER A 59 -23.44 22.61 17.98
CA SER A 59 -22.01 22.59 17.66
C SER A 59 -21.19 22.23 18.90
N VAL A 60 -20.26 21.28 18.74
CA VAL A 60 -19.19 20.98 19.70
C VAL A 60 -17.85 21.62 19.29
N GLY A 61 -17.84 22.38 18.20
CA GLY A 61 -16.69 23.14 17.71
C GLY A 61 -16.70 23.35 16.20
N THR A 62 -15.59 23.90 15.70
CA THR A 62 -15.35 24.16 14.27
C THR A 62 -13.96 23.67 13.91
N LYS A 63 -13.79 23.12 12.71
CA LYS A 63 -12.50 22.68 12.15
C LYS A 63 -12.29 23.36 10.81
N ALA A 64 -11.12 23.98 10.62
CA ALA A 64 -10.76 24.66 9.37
C ALA A 64 -10.61 23.65 8.21
N ILE A 65 -10.59 24.13 6.97
CA ILE A 65 -10.17 23.33 5.80
C ILE A 65 -8.82 22.63 6.04
N ASN A 66 -8.66 21.43 5.48
CA ASN A 66 -7.52 20.52 5.67
C ASN A 66 -7.28 20.05 7.12
N SER A 67 -8.28 20.14 8.00
CA SER A 67 -8.21 19.53 9.33
C SER A 67 -8.33 18.01 9.22
N THR A 68 -7.37 17.28 9.79
CA THR A 68 -7.33 15.81 9.76
C THR A 68 -8.07 15.18 10.95
N GLY A 69 -8.61 13.99 10.73
CA GLY A 69 -9.24 13.17 11.77
C GLY A 69 -9.47 11.73 11.32
N THR A 70 -9.95 10.89 12.24
CA THR A 70 -10.19 9.46 11.99
C THR A 70 -11.67 9.14 12.14
N ILE A 71 -12.22 8.34 11.23
CA ILE A 71 -13.61 7.84 11.31
C ILE A 71 -13.76 6.90 12.51
N VAL A 72 -14.61 7.27 13.46
CA VAL A 72 -14.82 6.56 14.73
C VAL A 72 -15.68 5.31 14.55
N SER A 73 -16.64 5.36 13.62
CA SER A 73 -17.63 4.31 13.38
C SER A 73 -18.13 4.33 11.94
N SER A 74 -18.43 3.16 11.39
CA SER A 74 -19.03 2.98 10.06
C SER A 74 -20.16 1.93 10.16
N PRO A 75 -21.27 2.01 9.38
CA PRO A 75 -21.58 3.04 8.39
C PRO A 75 -21.89 4.41 9.01
N GLY A 76 -21.87 5.45 8.17
CA GLY A 76 -22.37 6.78 8.52
C GLY A 76 -23.89 6.80 8.71
N THR A 77 -24.40 7.84 9.36
CA THR A 77 -25.83 7.99 9.69
C THR A 77 -26.49 9.03 8.79
N LEU A 78 -27.58 8.66 8.11
CA LEU A 78 -28.34 9.54 7.23
C LEU A 78 -29.25 10.49 8.03
N ASP A 79 -29.08 11.80 7.88
CA ASP A 79 -30.03 12.81 8.40
C ASP A 79 -31.28 12.92 7.50
N ALA A 80 -32.09 11.87 7.46
CA ALA A 80 -33.34 11.83 6.70
C ALA A 80 -34.41 12.83 7.22
N SER A 81 -34.14 13.52 8.32
CA SER A 81 -34.97 14.57 8.92
C SER A 81 -34.57 16.00 8.51
N GLY A 82 -33.33 16.20 8.08
CA GLY A 82 -32.74 17.51 7.81
C GLY A 82 -32.28 17.65 6.37
N ASP A 83 -30.96 17.69 6.15
CA ASP A 83 -30.37 17.92 4.82
C ASP A 83 -30.24 16.66 3.95
N ASN A 84 -30.70 15.51 4.44
CA ASN A 84 -30.64 14.21 3.77
C ASN A 84 -29.20 13.75 3.45
N THR A 85 -28.18 14.25 4.17
CA THR A 85 -26.78 13.83 4.00
C THR A 85 -26.38 12.74 4.98
N ILE A 86 -25.40 11.92 4.59
CA ILE A 86 -24.75 10.98 5.52
C ILE A 86 -23.75 11.74 6.39
N TYR A 87 -24.01 11.77 7.69
CA TYR A 87 -23.11 12.28 8.72
C TYR A 87 -22.17 11.18 9.24
N TRP A 88 -20.91 11.54 9.44
CA TRP A 88 -19.85 10.66 9.93
C TRP A 88 -19.32 11.15 11.28
N ASN A 89 -19.10 10.24 12.21
CA ASN A 89 -18.48 10.55 13.50
C ASN A 89 -16.95 10.54 13.33
N VAL A 90 -16.31 11.69 13.50
CA VAL A 90 -14.89 11.91 13.25
C VAL A 90 -14.20 12.36 14.53
N ALA A 91 -13.12 11.69 14.90
CA ALA A 91 -12.20 12.14 15.95
C ALA A 91 -11.13 13.03 15.30
N PHE A 92 -11.26 14.35 15.44
CA PHE A 92 -10.32 15.29 14.83
C PHE A 92 -9.05 15.46 15.65
N SER A 93 -7.91 15.48 14.95
CA SER A 93 -6.60 15.81 15.51
C SER A 93 -6.66 17.15 16.25
N GLY A 94 -6.31 17.15 17.54
CA GLY A 94 -6.33 18.35 18.39
C GLY A 94 -7.68 19.07 18.41
N GLY A 95 -8.79 18.38 18.68
CA GLY A 95 -10.12 19.00 18.74
C GLY A 95 -11.23 18.06 19.21
N PRO A 96 -12.50 18.45 19.01
CA PRO A 96 -13.64 17.63 19.41
C PRO A 96 -13.79 16.40 18.49
N THR A 97 -14.23 15.29 19.09
CA THR A 97 -14.87 14.20 18.36
C THR A 97 -16.35 14.52 18.19
N GLY A 98 -16.90 14.31 16.99
CA GLY A 98 -18.31 14.55 16.73
C GLY A 98 -18.68 14.37 15.27
N TRP A 99 -19.91 14.74 14.92
CA TRP A 99 -20.50 14.45 13.62
C TRP A 99 -20.25 15.56 12.60
N VAL A 100 -19.84 15.17 11.39
CA VAL A 100 -19.63 16.06 10.24
C VAL A 100 -20.28 15.44 9.00
N SER A 101 -20.90 16.27 8.17
CA SER A 101 -21.52 15.85 6.92
C SER A 101 -20.49 15.35 5.90
N GLY A 102 -20.70 14.16 5.35
CA GLY A 102 -19.73 13.42 4.52
C GLY A 102 -19.29 14.14 3.25
N VAL A 103 -20.14 15.04 2.71
CA VAL A 103 -19.80 15.85 1.52
C VAL A 103 -18.68 16.87 1.78
N PHE A 104 -18.37 17.15 3.04
CA PHE A 104 -17.26 18.02 3.45
C PHE A 104 -16.02 17.25 3.91
N LEU A 105 -16.01 15.93 3.73
CA LEU A 105 -14.89 15.05 4.03
C LEU A 105 -14.34 14.45 2.73
N ALA A 106 -13.03 14.25 2.70
CA ALA A 106 -12.35 13.41 1.72
C ALA A 106 -11.41 12.45 2.45
N PRO A 107 -11.03 11.30 1.87
CA PRO A 107 -9.91 10.51 2.37
C PRO A 107 -8.67 11.40 2.48
N SER A 108 -7.96 11.35 3.60
CA SER A 108 -6.67 12.02 3.70
C SER A 108 -5.56 11.07 3.31
N SER A 109 -4.67 11.53 2.42
CA SER A 109 -3.30 11.03 2.31
C SER A 109 -2.42 11.67 3.41
N GLY A 110 -3.02 11.91 4.58
CA GLY A 110 -2.59 12.93 5.52
C GLY A 110 -3.00 12.55 6.93
N GLY A 111 -2.14 11.77 7.57
CA GLY A 111 -1.92 11.93 8.99
C GLY A 111 -1.18 13.22 9.30
N THR A 112 -0.60 13.29 10.50
CA THR A 112 0.57 14.14 10.72
C THR A 112 1.63 13.78 9.67
N PRO A 113 2.32 14.74 9.03
CA PRO A 113 3.46 14.44 8.17
C PRO A 113 4.46 13.55 8.92
N GLY A 114 4.77 12.41 8.34
CA GLY A 114 5.68 11.44 8.93
C GLY A 114 7.04 12.03 9.24
N THR A 115 7.69 11.52 10.28
CA THR A 115 9.09 11.87 10.54
C THR A 115 9.96 11.23 9.48
N ASP A 116 10.86 12.00 8.87
CA ASP A 116 11.92 11.44 8.03
C ASP A 116 12.87 10.60 8.89
N ARG A 117 12.86 9.29 8.66
CA ARG A 117 13.79 8.30 9.21
C ARG A 117 14.78 7.89 8.13
N TYR A 118 15.96 7.45 8.55
CA TYR A 118 17.03 7.09 7.63
C TYR A 118 17.61 5.73 8.00
N VAL A 119 17.82 4.88 6.99
CA VAL A 119 18.56 3.62 7.10
C VAL A 119 19.77 3.65 6.16
N SER A 120 20.82 2.88 6.48
CA SER A 120 21.98 2.69 5.60
C SER A 120 22.54 1.26 5.71
N PRO A 121 23.36 0.81 4.74
CA PRO A 121 24.07 -0.47 4.82
C PRO A 121 24.89 -0.68 6.10
N THR A 122 25.41 0.41 6.67
CA THR A 122 26.25 0.41 7.88
C THR A 122 25.53 0.96 9.12
N GLY A 123 24.20 1.10 9.05
CA GLY A 123 23.39 1.60 10.15
C GLY A 123 23.21 0.57 11.29
N SER A 124 22.73 1.03 12.44
CA SER A 124 22.56 0.21 13.65
C SER A 124 21.22 0.47 14.34
N SER A 125 20.67 -0.53 15.02
CA SER A 125 19.50 -0.36 15.89
C SER A 125 19.75 0.58 17.08
N SER A 126 21.02 0.76 17.46
CA SER A 126 21.44 1.71 18.51
C SER A 126 21.40 3.18 18.10
N ASN A 127 21.19 3.47 16.81
CA ASN A 127 21.27 4.82 16.27
C ASN A 127 19.94 5.57 16.40
N SER A 128 19.93 6.90 16.18
CA SER A 128 18.72 7.72 16.36
C SER A 128 17.77 7.75 15.14
N GLY A 129 18.18 7.15 14.01
CA GLY A 129 17.39 7.12 12.78
C GLY A 129 17.45 8.43 11.99
N THR A 130 18.39 9.33 12.29
CA THR A 130 18.65 10.55 11.52
C THR A 130 19.59 10.28 10.35
N GLN A 131 19.67 11.17 9.37
CA GLN A 131 20.58 11.02 8.23
C GLN A 131 22.06 10.89 8.63
N SER A 132 22.46 11.49 9.76
CA SER A 132 23.81 11.40 10.34
C SER A 132 24.01 10.24 11.32
N SER A 133 22.93 9.56 11.71
CA SER A 133 22.95 8.38 12.59
C SER A 133 21.84 7.42 12.14
N PRO A 134 21.99 6.78 10.96
CA PRO A 134 20.94 5.97 10.36
C PRO A 134 20.80 4.60 11.01
N TRP A 135 19.60 4.04 10.94
CA TRP A 135 19.29 2.69 11.40
C TRP A 135 19.77 1.60 10.42
N SER A 136 19.88 0.37 10.88
CA SER A 136 19.91 -0.78 9.97
C SER A 136 18.52 -0.98 9.36
N LEU A 137 18.43 -1.50 8.13
CA LEU A 137 17.14 -1.75 7.46
C LEU A 137 16.23 -2.67 8.30
N GLN A 138 16.79 -3.75 8.86
CA GLN A 138 16.05 -4.67 9.72
C GLN A 138 15.50 -4.01 10.99
N TRP A 139 16.12 -2.94 11.52
CA TRP A 139 15.59 -2.23 12.68
C TRP A 139 14.43 -1.27 12.32
N ALA A 140 14.38 -0.76 11.10
CA ALA A 140 13.17 -0.08 10.63
C ALA A 140 12.00 -1.08 10.42
N PHE A 141 12.32 -2.31 10.02
CA PHE A 141 11.38 -3.40 9.85
C PHE A 141 10.90 -4.08 11.16
N ASP A 142 11.62 -3.90 12.26
CA ASP A 142 11.35 -4.53 13.56
C ASP A 142 10.10 -3.92 14.24
N PRO A 143 9.12 -4.73 14.69
CA PRO A 143 7.89 -4.21 15.30
C PRO A 143 8.12 -3.58 16.68
N THR A 144 9.23 -3.93 17.35
CA THR A 144 9.65 -3.36 18.64
C THR A 144 10.31 -2.00 18.52
N ASN A 145 10.63 -1.53 17.30
CA ASN A 145 11.06 -0.15 17.06
C ASN A 145 9.90 0.82 17.34
N THR A 146 9.82 1.30 18.59
CA THR A 146 8.83 2.28 19.04
C THR A 146 9.11 3.71 18.57
N THR A 147 10.26 3.96 17.93
CA THR A 147 10.59 5.29 17.40
C THR A 147 9.99 5.52 16.02
N LEU A 148 9.91 4.47 15.20
CA LEU A 148 9.21 4.49 13.91
C LEU A 148 7.69 4.42 14.11
N GLN A 149 6.94 5.32 13.48
CA GLN A 149 5.49 5.46 13.66
C GLN A 149 4.72 5.32 12.33
N ALA A 150 3.42 5.02 12.41
CA ALA A 150 2.55 4.97 11.24
C ALA A 150 2.50 6.34 10.54
N GLY A 151 2.78 6.38 9.23
CA GLY A 151 2.96 7.61 8.45
C GLY A 151 4.41 8.05 8.25
N ASP A 152 5.38 7.56 9.03
CA ASP A 152 6.81 7.90 8.87
C ASP A 152 7.35 7.45 7.49
N VAL A 153 8.30 8.21 6.96
CA VAL A 153 9.04 7.89 5.73
C VAL A 153 10.42 7.38 6.11
N VAL A 154 10.78 6.19 5.65
CA VAL A 154 12.10 5.57 5.86
C VAL A 154 12.91 5.69 4.58
N TRP A 155 13.84 6.63 4.56
CA TRP A 155 14.77 6.87 3.47
C TRP A 155 15.93 5.89 3.51
N LEU A 156 16.00 5.02 2.49
CA LEU A 156 17.15 4.15 2.25
C LEU A 156 18.27 5.00 1.64
N LEU A 157 19.34 5.24 2.41
CA LEU A 157 20.54 5.90 1.91
C LEU A 157 21.28 5.00 0.91
N PRO A 158 22.08 5.57 -0.02
CA PRO A 158 22.66 4.80 -1.12
C PRO A 158 23.64 3.71 -0.69
N GLY A 159 23.68 2.61 -1.45
CA GLY A 159 24.54 1.44 -1.24
C GLY A 159 23.76 0.13 -1.13
N THR A 160 24.50 -0.96 -0.91
CA THR A 160 24.00 -2.34 -0.89
C THR A 160 23.73 -2.82 0.54
N TYR A 161 22.51 -3.24 0.83
CA TYR A 161 22.07 -3.80 2.11
C TYR A 161 22.11 -5.32 2.02
N GLY A 162 23.30 -5.91 2.24
CA GLY A 162 23.56 -7.34 2.05
C GLY A 162 25.02 -7.71 2.37
N PRO A 163 25.59 -8.77 1.77
CA PRO A 163 25.00 -9.62 0.74
C PRO A 163 24.02 -10.67 1.28
N ASP A 164 23.07 -11.07 0.44
CA ASP A 164 22.13 -12.17 0.61
C ASP A 164 21.43 -12.27 2.00
N ILE A 165 20.98 -11.12 2.53
CA ILE A 165 20.33 -11.03 3.85
C ILE A 165 18.83 -11.34 3.77
N ASP A 166 18.35 -12.17 4.70
CA ASP A 166 16.93 -12.44 4.93
C ASP A 166 16.28 -11.35 5.81
N PHE A 167 15.71 -10.31 5.20
CA PHE A 167 14.97 -9.27 5.91
C PHE A 167 13.51 -9.66 6.15
N THR A 168 12.98 -9.33 7.33
CA THR A 168 11.58 -9.57 7.71
C THR A 168 10.92 -8.27 8.18
N ALA A 169 10.00 -7.75 7.38
CA ALA A 169 9.22 -6.53 7.59
C ALA A 169 7.89 -6.83 8.29
N ASP A 170 7.94 -6.87 9.63
CA ASP A 170 6.78 -7.09 10.51
C ASP A 170 6.14 -5.78 11.00
N LYS A 171 6.93 -4.71 11.10
CA LYS A 171 6.44 -3.37 11.49
C LYS A 171 5.33 -2.91 10.53
N SER A 172 4.15 -2.63 11.08
CA SER A 172 2.98 -2.13 10.34
C SER A 172 2.82 -0.61 10.42
N GLY A 173 2.27 -0.01 9.37
CA GLY A 173 1.63 1.31 9.41
C GLY A 173 0.17 1.21 9.88
N ALA A 174 -0.68 2.17 9.48
CA ALA A 174 -2.11 2.15 9.74
C ALA A 174 -2.93 2.66 8.54
N ALA A 175 -4.26 2.48 8.57
CA ALA A 175 -5.15 2.97 7.53
C ALA A 175 -4.99 4.48 7.30
N GLY A 176 -4.78 4.89 6.04
CA GLY A 176 -4.46 6.27 5.64
C GLY A 176 -3.09 6.79 6.09
N ASN A 177 -2.33 6.00 6.86
CA ASN A 177 -1.05 6.36 7.47
C ASN A 177 0.00 5.24 7.23
N PRO A 178 0.33 4.92 5.96
CA PRO A 178 1.28 3.86 5.67
C PRO A 178 2.71 4.26 6.08
N ILE A 179 3.57 3.27 6.38
CA ILE A 179 5.01 3.51 6.49
C ILE A 179 5.61 3.39 5.08
N VAL A 180 6.43 4.36 4.69
CA VAL A 180 6.96 4.46 3.30
C VAL A 180 8.48 4.24 3.29
N TYR A 181 8.92 3.04 2.91
CA TYR A 181 10.32 2.71 2.66
C TYR A 181 10.69 3.14 1.23
N ARG A 182 11.63 4.07 1.07
CA ARG A 182 11.91 4.71 -0.22
C ARG A 182 13.39 5.01 -0.41
N GLN A 183 13.93 4.83 -1.63
CA GLN A 183 15.31 5.27 -1.89
C GLN A 183 15.47 6.79 -1.71
N HIS A 184 16.55 7.20 -1.05
CA HIS A 184 16.91 8.60 -0.88
C HIS A 184 17.38 9.19 -2.22
N SER A 185 16.95 10.42 -2.53
CA SER A 185 17.17 11.05 -3.85
C SER A 185 18.64 11.32 -4.22
N SER A 186 19.59 11.08 -3.32
CA SER A 186 21.03 11.28 -3.55
C SER A 186 21.74 10.09 -4.22
N GLY A 187 21.08 8.96 -4.47
CA GLY A 187 21.70 7.81 -5.12
C GLY A 187 20.89 6.52 -5.01
N HIS A 188 21.49 5.42 -5.46
CA HIS A 188 20.81 4.13 -5.59
C HIS A 188 20.91 3.28 -4.32
N ALA A 189 19.79 2.69 -3.89
CA ALA A 189 19.74 1.72 -2.80
C ALA A 189 19.41 0.32 -3.35
N ILE A 190 20.20 -0.68 -2.97
CA ILE A 190 20.08 -2.06 -3.42
C ILE A 190 19.89 -2.94 -2.19
N VAL A 191 18.78 -3.67 -2.09
CA VAL A 191 18.60 -4.73 -1.10
C VAL A 191 19.10 -6.03 -1.73
N ASP A 192 20.08 -6.64 -1.08
CA ASP A 192 20.80 -7.81 -1.57
C ASP A 192 20.47 -8.97 -0.62
N GLY A 193 19.60 -9.87 -1.09
CA GLY A 193 18.88 -10.87 -0.30
C GLY A 193 17.36 -10.83 -0.53
N ARG A 194 16.55 -10.95 0.53
CA ARG A 194 15.08 -10.94 0.43
C ARG A 194 14.39 -10.04 1.44
N ILE A 195 13.12 -9.71 1.17
CA ILE A 195 12.20 -9.00 2.06
C ILE A 195 10.90 -9.80 2.19
N ARG A 196 10.67 -10.39 3.38
CA ARG A 196 9.39 -10.99 3.76
C ARG A 196 8.52 -9.96 4.44
N VAL A 197 7.33 -9.69 3.91
CA VAL A 197 6.45 -8.58 4.32
C VAL A 197 5.19 -9.12 4.99
N HIS A 198 5.19 -9.17 6.32
CA HIS A 198 4.04 -9.53 7.14
C HIS A 198 3.32 -8.30 7.74
N GLY A 199 4.02 -7.17 7.86
CA GLY A 199 3.47 -5.89 8.28
C GLY A 199 2.47 -5.33 7.26
N ASN A 200 1.51 -4.54 7.74
CA ASN A 200 0.37 -4.04 6.98
C ASN A 200 0.49 -2.52 6.75
N TYR A 201 -0.21 -1.99 5.74
CA TYR A 201 -0.15 -0.57 5.35
C TYR A 201 1.29 -0.10 5.08
N LEU A 202 2.02 -0.79 4.20
CA LEU A 202 3.41 -0.47 3.86
C LEU A 202 3.55 -0.10 2.39
N THR A 203 4.44 0.85 2.10
CA THR A 203 4.82 1.21 0.73
C THR A 203 6.32 1.06 0.56
N PHE A 204 6.73 0.29 -0.44
CA PHE A 204 8.12 0.12 -0.86
C PHE A 204 8.31 0.82 -2.21
N TRP A 205 9.19 1.83 -2.28
CA TRP A 205 9.27 2.74 -3.42
C TRP A 205 10.69 2.93 -3.96
N GLY A 206 10.90 2.46 -5.19
CA GLY A 206 11.94 2.96 -6.10
C GLY A 206 13.35 2.43 -5.90
N PHE A 207 13.59 1.53 -4.94
CA PHE A 207 14.88 0.87 -4.74
C PHE A 207 14.95 -0.46 -5.52
N GLU A 208 16.16 -1.02 -5.61
CA GLU A 208 16.44 -2.32 -6.23
C GLU A 208 16.42 -3.44 -5.19
N VAL A 209 15.94 -4.62 -5.58
CA VAL A 209 16.04 -5.87 -4.83
C VAL A 209 16.62 -6.93 -5.75
N MET A 210 17.61 -7.68 -5.25
CA MET A 210 18.30 -8.73 -5.99
C MET A 210 18.95 -9.72 -5.01
N GLN A 211 19.46 -10.84 -5.53
CA GLN A 211 20.30 -11.79 -4.80
C GLN A 211 21.69 -11.79 -5.43
N SER A 212 22.78 -11.76 -4.63
CA SER A 212 24.14 -11.74 -5.16
C SER A 212 24.64 -13.12 -5.59
N ASP A 213 24.23 -14.18 -4.89
CA ASP A 213 24.44 -15.58 -5.27
C ASP A 213 23.14 -16.41 -5.28
N PRO A 214 22.23 -16.16 -6.25
CA PRO A 214 20.93 -16.84 -6.37
C PRO A 214 21.02 -18.33 -6.71
N LEU A 215 22.23 -18.87 -6.94
CA LEU A 215 22.44 -20.29 -7.22
C LEU A 215 22.84 -21.09 -5.97
N THR A 216 23.09 -20.42 -4.84
CA THR A 216 23.38 -21.06 -3.54
C THR A 216 22.17 -21.18 -2.62
N HIS A 217 21.10 -20.43 -2.87
CA HIS A 217 19.85 -20.54 -2.14
C HIS A 217 19.11 -21.81 -2.52
N ASP A 218 18.86 -22.68 -1.53
CA ASP A 218 18.25 -23.99 -1.75
C ASP A 218 16.87 -23.82 -2.39
N ALA A 219 16.66 -24.49 -3.54
CA ALA A 219 15.72 -24.09 -4.60
C ALA A 219 14.22 -24.05 -4.23
N ALA A 220 13.88 -24.42 -2.99
CA ALA A 220 12.53 -24.49 -2.47
C ALA A 220 11.94 -23.10 -2.14
N ASP A 221 12.58 -22.30 -1.27
CA ASP A 221 11.85 -21.30 -0.47
C ASP A 221 12.56 -19.93 -0.30
N TRP A 222 13.27 -19.46 -1.34
CA TRP A 222 13.84 -18.11 -1.39
C TRP A 222 13.26 -17.32 -2.58
N TYR A 223 12.69 -16.15 -2.31
CA TYR A 223 12.16 -15.17 -3.28
C TYR A 223 12.66 -13.78 -2.87
N ASP A 224 12.79 -12.82 -3.77
CA ASP A 224 13.25 -11.46 -3.40
C ASP A 224 12.22 -10.72 -2.53
N VAL A 225 10.94 -10.79 -2.89
CA VAL A 225 9.85 -10.13 -2.18
C VAL A 225 8.69 -11.09 -1.94
N GLU A 226 8.45 -11.43 -0.67
CA GLU A 226 7.34 -12.29 -0.24
C GLU A 226 6.28 -11.44 0.48
N SER A 227 5.14 -11.21 -0.16
CA SER A 227 4.08 -10.31 0.31
C SER A 227 2.97 -11.10 1.00
N TYR A 228 2.84 -10.98 2.33
CA TYR A 228 1.81 -11.65 3.15
C TYR A 228 0.82 -10.68 3.82
N GLY A 229 1.24 -9.44 4.10
CA GLY A 229 0.40 -8.41 4.71
C GLY A 229 -0.68 -7.85 3.77
N HIS A 230 -1.47 -6.90 4.28
CA HIS A 230 -2.51 -6.21 3.52
C HIS A 230 -2.30 -4.68 3.45
N ASP A 231 -2.98 -4.05 2.50
CA ASP A 231 -2.83 -2.62 2.14
C ASP A 231 -1.38 -2.27 1.75
N LEU A 232 -0.76 -3.17 1.00
CA LEU A 232 0.64 -3.10 0.57
C LEU A 232 0.79 -2.42 -0.79
N LYS A 233 1.90 -1.69 -0.97
CA LYS A 233 2.26 -1.05 -2.24
C LYS A 233 3.72 -1.29 -2.60
N TYR A 234 3.95 -1.73 -3.83
CA TYR A 234 5.27 -1.92 -4.44
C TYR A 234 5.34 -1.00 -5.67
N ILE A 235 6.13 0.08 -5.58
CA ILE A 235 6.10 1.20 -6.52
C ILE A 235 7.47 1.42 -7.14
N ASN A 236 7.57 1.28 -8.46
CA ASN A 236 8.77 1.53 -9.26
C ASN A 236 10.02 0.76 -8.77
N LEU A 237 9.85 -0.41 -8.14
CA LEU A 237 10.97 -1.25 -7.72
C LEU A 237 11.63 -1.92 -8.94
N VAL A 238 12.94 -2.16 -8.85
CA VAL A 238 13.65 -3.05 -9.77
C VAL A 238 13.88 -4.35 -9.01
N ILE A 239 13.44 -5.51 -9.55
CA ILE A 239 13.51 -6.79 -8.84
C ILE A 239 14.05 -7.89 -9.77
N HIS A 240 15.28 -8.35 -9.52
CA HIS A 240 15.99 -9.15 -10.51
C HIS A 240 17.07 -10.10 -9.98
N ASP A 241 17.40 -11.07 -10.83
CA ASP A 241 18.35 -12.14 -10.54
C ASP A 241 17.95 -13.00 -9.31
N ALA A 242 16.67 -13.01 -8.93
CA ALA A 242 16.15 -13.86 -7.87
C ALA A 242 16.27 -15.36 -8.22
N SER A 243 16.68 -16.18 -7.26
CA SER A 243 16.70 -17.65 -7.35
C SER A 243 15.37 -18.26 -7.84
N LYS A 244 14.21 -17.71 -7.43
CA LYS A 244 12.88 -18.30 -7.74
C LYS A 244 11.90 -17.35 -8.41
N SER A 245 11.43 -16.31 -7.73
CA SER A 245 10.57 -15.27 -8.31
C SER A 245 10.87 -13.94 -7.63
N GLY A 246 10.90 -12.85 -8.40
CA GLY A 246 11.17 -11.52 -7.83
C GLY A 246 10.08 -11.08 -6.84
N ILE A 247 8.80 -11.30 -7.16
CA ILE A 247 7.72 -11.03 -6.21
C ILE A 247 6.67 -12.14 -6.21
N ILE A 248 6.21 -12.50 -5.03
CA ILE A 248 5.08 -13.40 -4.80
C ILE A 248 4.12 -12.78 -3.77
N VAL A 249 2.82 -12.84 -4.04
CA VAL A 249 1.76 -12.31 -3.17
C VAL A 249 0.93 -13.48 -2.63
N TYR A 250 1.06 -13.76 -1.34
CA TYR A 250 0.46 -14.88 -0.66
C TYR A 250 -0.83 -14.47 0.05
N TRP A 251 -1.96 -15.02 -0.41
CA TRP A 251 -3.26 -15.00 0.28
C TRP A 251 -3.68 -13.64 0.89
N PRO A 252 -3.58 -12.53 0.13
CA PRO A 252 -3.72 -11.19 0.70
C PRO A 252 -5.13 -10.96 1.26
N THR A 253 -5.21 -10.54 2.52
CA THR A 253 -6.47 -10.29 3.25
C THR A 253 -7.08 -8.91 2.99
N GLY A 254 -6.41 -8.09 2.17
CA GLY A 254 -6.84 -6.78 1.68
C GLY A 254 -6.12 -6.42 0.38
N PRO A 255 -6.18 -5.16 -0.08
CA PRO A 255 -5.59 -4.78 -1.36
C PRO A 255 -4.06 -4.86 -1.35
N THR A 256 -3.47 -5.15 -2.51
CA THR A 256 -2.03 -5.01 -2.77
C THR A 256 -1.84 -4.40 -4.16
N GLU A 257 -1.03 -3.35 -4.24
CA GLU A 257 -0.73 -2.63 -5.48
C GLU A 257 0.72 -2.90 -5.91
N ILE A 258 0.91 -3.29 -7.17
CA ILE A 258 2.23 -3.40 -7.81
C ILE A 258 2.18 -2.49 -9.03
N TYR A 259 2.97 -1.41 -9.03
CA TYR A 259 2.89 -0.35 -10.04
C TYR A 259 4.29 0.09 -10.49
N GLY A 260 4.51 0.17 -11.81
CA GLY A 260 5.74 0.72 -12.40
C GLY A 260 7.02 -0.09 -12.16
N CYS A 261 6.95 -1.24 -11.50
CA CYS A 261 8.11 -2.08 -11.21
C CYS A 261 8.67 -2.75 -12.48
N VAL A 262 9.97 -3.01 -12.50
CA VAL A 262 10.69 -3.73 -13.55
C VAL A 262 11.21 -5.04 -12.97
N ILE A 263 10.82 -6.18 -13.56
CA ILE A 263 11.04 -7.51 -12.97
C ILE A 263 11.61 -8.44 -14.04
N TYR A 264 12.86 -8.93 -13.86
CA TYR A 264 13.61 -9.68 -14.89
C TYR A 264 14.63 -10.67 -14.28
N ASN A 265 15.22 -11.55 -15.11
CA ASN A 265 16.22 -12.56 -14.70
C ASN A 265 15.84 -13.51 -13.53
N ASN A 266 14.57 -13.61 -13.16
CA ASN A 266 14.17 -14.41 -12.00
C ASN A 266 13.90 -15.88 -12.38
N GLY A 267 14.43 -16.82 -11.59
CA GLY A 267 14.00 -18.22 -11.56
C GLY A 267 15.06 -19.28 -11.91
N LEU A 268 14.95 -20.40 -11.21
CA LEU A 268 15.87 -21.56 -11.17
C LEU A 268 16.46 -21.95 -12.54
N ASP A 269 17.79 -21.83 -12.61
CA ASP A 269 18.78 -22.39 -13.54
C ASP A 269 18.59 -22.24 -15.06
N ASN A 270 17.38 -22.47 -15.56
CA ASN A 270 17.04 -22.45 -16.98
C ASN A 270 16.88 -21.02 -17.54
N ASN A 271 16.63 -20.03 -16.67
CA ASN A 271 16.38 -18.64 -17.09
C ASN A 271 17.60 -17.73 -16.93
N LEU A 272 18.42 -17.87 -15.87
CA LEU A 272 19.60 -17.02 -15.67
C LEU A 272 20.77 -17.33 -16.64
N ARG A 273 20.78 -18.52 -17.26
CA ARG A 273 21.83 -18.92 -18.23
C ARG A 273 21.70 -18.28 -19.63
N ALA A 274 20.84 -17.27 -19.80
CA ALA A 274 20.77 -16.48 -21.02
C ALA A 274 21.95 -15.50 -21.23
N LYS A 275 22.95 -15.49 -20.33
CA LYS A 275 24.27 -14.90 -20.63
C LYS A 275 24.88 -15.67 -21.80
N LEU A 276 25.17 -14.96 -22.90
CA LEU A 276 25.73 -15.53 -24.13
C LEU A 276 27.04 -16.29 -23.89
N GLU A 277 26.94 -17.61 -23.72
CA GLU A 277 28.06 -18.51 -23.94
C GLU A 277 28.42 -18.44 -25.44
N HIS A 278 29.48 -17.70 -25.76
CA HIS A 278 30.07 -17.76 -27.08
C HIS A 278 30.70 -19.15 -27.24
N ASP A 279 29.95 -20.06 -27.86
CA ASP A 279 30.26 -21.48 -27.99
C ASP A 279 31.59 -21.72 -28.73
N GLY A 280 32.66 -21.75 -27.93
CA GLY A 280 34.05 -21.68 -28.36
C GLY A 280 34.77 -23.02 -28.46
N ASP A 281 34.14 -24.12 -28.02
CA ASP A 281 34.70 -25.47 -28.12
C ASP A 281 33.94 -26.33 -29.14
N ARG A 282 34.10 -25.96 -30.41
CA ARG A 282 33.71 -26.81 -31.53
C ARG A 282 34.62 -28.03 -31.64
N THR A 283 34.27 -29.06 -30.87
CA THR A 283 34.53 -30.49 -31.09
C THR A 283 35.16 -30.90 -32.46
N ASP A 284 36.48 -30.73 -32.60
CA ASP A 284 37.31 -31.54 -33.51
C ASP A 284 38.46 -32.19 -32.74
N ARG A 285 38.23 -33.45 -32.33
CA ARG A 285 39.11 -34.52 -32.81
C ARG A 285 38.53 -35.92 -32.69
N ARG A 286 37.90 -36.31 -33.80
CA ARG A 286 38.05 -37.59 -34.51
C ARG A 286 37.93 -38.90 -33.72
N GLU A 287 36.95 -39.68 -34.15
CA GLU A 287 36.92 -41.13 -34.01
C GLU A 287 38.29 -41.80 -34.17
N ARG A 288 38.52 -42.86 -33.38
CA ARG A 288 39.34 -43.99 -33.81
C ARG A 288 38.59 -45.28 -33.55
N HIS A 289 38.11 -45.87 -34.64
CA HIS A 289 37.82 -47.31 -34.70
C HIS A 289 39.14 -48.08 -34.59
N LEU A 290 39.24 -48.97 -33.59
CA LEU A 290 39.78 -50.34 -33.61
C LEU A 290 40.04 -50.83 -32.17
#